data_AF-A0A9P3BRZ9-F1
#
_entry.id   AF-A0A9P3BRZ9-F1
#
_cell.length_a   1.000
_cell.length_b   1.000
_cell.length_c   1.000
_cell.angle_alpha   90.00
_cell.angle_beta   90.00
_cell.angle_gamma   90.00
#
_symmetry.space_group_name_H-M   'P 1'
#
loop_
_entity.id
_entity.type
_entity.pdbx_description
1 polymer ?
#
loop_
_entity_poly.entity_id
_entity_poly.type
_entity_poly.pdbx_seq_one_letter_code
_entity_poly.pdbx_strand_id
1 'polypeptide(L)'
;MEIRSATLSVDFSSIHTADPEDMTSQKEEPPIHCEEPVSPAYRDSLAQVRHLISAIFPDSDVGYTDYSQVLDRLCHCYDVVFGGTSQLPESQLWPQIFGWLYTLPDLFLSDAQQRRPVALVVFAFFTVLLKRLDPAWFIRGWPEHVINSIYNNLDEHHREYVQWPVEQIGRLSDSLPLSRIDAP
;
A
#
# COMPACT_ATOMS: atom_id res chain seq x y z
N MET A 1 23.87 8.85 64.62
CA MET A 1 24.73 9.25 63.49
C MET A 1 23.91 10.13 62.55
N GLU A 2 24.50 11.23 62.08
CA GLU A 2 23.82 12.50 61.79
C GLU A 2 24.69 13.34 60.83
N ILE A 3 24.23 14.21 59.92
CA ILE A 3 22.92 14.54 59.31
C ILE A 3 23.25 15.04 57.87
N ARG A 4 22.32 15.04 56.89
CA ARG A 4 21.99 16.18 55.98
C ARG A 4 21.31 15.79 54.65
N SER A 5 20.10 16.32 54.44
CA SER A 5 19.61 16.68 53.10
C SER A 5 20.45 17.82 52.52
N ALA A 6 20.57 17.89 51.20
CA ALA A 6 21.06 19.07 50.51
C ALA A 6 20.24 19.32 49.23
N THR A 7 19.38 20.32 49.26
CA THR A 7 18.79 20.93 48.06
C THR A 7 19.84 21.84 47.43
N LEU A 8 20.01 21.80 46.11
CA LEU A 8 20.82 22.76 45.38
C LEU A 8 19.95 23.47 44.34
N SER A 9 19.52 24.68 44.70
CA SER A 9 19.08 25.68 43.71
C SER A 9 20.32 26.22 42.99
N VAL A 10 20.20 26.45 41.69
CA VAL A 10 21.12 27.32 40.95
C VAL A 10 20.30 28.33 40.18
N ASP A 11 20.06 29.46 40.83
CA ASP A 11 19.63 30.68 40.16
C ASP A 11 20.82 31.28 39.41
N PHE A 12 20.67 31.50 38.11
CA PHE A 12 21.55 32.37 37.34
C PHE A 12 20.72 33.35 36.52
N SER A 13 20.15 34.34 37.20
CA SER A 13 19.56 35.51 36.54
C SER A 13 20.67 36.47 36.10
N SER A 14 20.42 37.17 34.99
CA SER A 14 21.11 38.40 34.54
C SER A 14 22.54 38.23 33.98
N ILE A 15 22.94 38.78 32.81
CA ILE A 15 22.29 39.72 31.86
C ILE A 15 22.83 39.44 30.43
N HIS A 16 21.96 39.40 29.43
CA HIS A 16 22.10 40.32 28.29
C HIS A 16 20.72 40.71 27.75
N THR A 17 20.43 42.00 27.82
CA THR A 17 19.19 42.60 27.32
C THR A 17 19.22 42.73 25.80
N ALA A 18 18.13 42.36 25.14
CA ALA A 18 17.68 42.88 23.84
C ALA A 18 16.16 42.68 23.75
N ASP A 19 15.48 43.55 23.02
CA ASP A 19 14.03 43.82 23.11
C ASP A 19 13.07 42.72 22.60
N PRO A 20 11.77 42.79 22.96
CA PRO A 20 10.73 41.87 22.49
C PRO A 20 10.23 42.22 21.07
N GLU A 21 9.24 41.45 20.61
CA GLU A 21 8.53 41.59 19.32
C GLU A 21 9.27 41.02 18.09
N ASP A 22 9.21 39.69 17.90
CA ASP A 22 8.49 39.19 16.73
C ASP A 22 7.83 37.81 16.97
N MET A 23 6.66 37.74 16.37
CA MET A 23 5.64 36.72 16.27
C MET A 23 6.17 35.38 15.74
N THR A 24 5.62 34.28 16.27
CA THR A 24 5.32 33.04 15.51
C THR A 24 6.31 32.61 14.40
N SER A 25 7.52 32.19 14.75
CA SER A 25 8.27 31.25 13.90
C SER A 25 7.87 29.82 14.24
N GLN A 26 6.81 29.34 13.58
CA GLN A 26 6.48 27.92 13.56
C GLN A 26 7.70 27.16 13.03
N LYS A 27 8.14 26.12 13.74
CA LYS A 27 9.09 25.16 13.21
C LYS A 27 8.37 24.40 12.09
N GLU A 28 8.61 24.80 10.84
CA GLU A 28 8.06 24.12 9.67
C GLU A 28 8.52 22.66 9.69
N GLU A 29 7.58 21.80 10.03
CA GLU A 29 7.70 20.37 9.84
C GLU A 29 7.75 20.13 8.32
N PRO A 30 8.73 19.36 7.80
CA PRO A 30 8.88 19.20 6.36
C PRO A 30 7.59 18.62 5.77
N PRO A 31 7.15 19.10 4.58
CA PRO A 31 5.88 18.66 4.01
C PRO A 31 5.88 17.13 3.88
N ILE A 32 4.90 16.50 4.53
CA ILE A 32 4.66 15.06 4.44
C ILE A 32 4.60 14.69 2.96
N HIS A 33 5.38 13.67 2.60
CA HIS A 33 5.70 13.33 1.22
C HIS A 33 4.50 13.43 0.28
N CYS A 34 4.66 14.24 -0.76
CA CYS A 34 3.87 14.11 -1.97
C CYS A 34 4.21 12.75 -2.59
N GLU A 35 3.52 11.70 -2.15
CA GLU A 35 3.48 10.45 -2.88
C GLU A 35 2.96 10.78 -4.28
N GLU A 36 3.78 10.55 -5.31
CA GLU A 36 3.33 10.71 -6.68
C GLU A 36 2.10 9.82 -6.87
N PRO A 37 0.95 10.37 -7.29
CA PRO A 37 -0.25 9.57 -7.46
C PRO A 37 0.08 8.51 -8.52
N VAL A 38 -0.09 7.23 -8.15
CA VAL A 38 0.07 6.10 -9.08
C VAL A 38 -0.76 6.42 -10.31
N SER A 39 -0.05 6.73 -11.40
CA SER A 39 -0.61 7.28 -12.62
C SER A 39 -1.83 6.46 -13.08
N PRO A 40 -2.85 7.07 -13.73
CA PRO A 40 -4.02 6.35 -14.23
C PRO A 40 -3.71 5.15 -15.15
N ALA A 41 -2.45 4.95 -15.56
CA ALA A 41 -1.88 3.71 -16.09
C ALA A 41 -2.27 2.41 -15.36
N TYR A 42 -2.69 2.46 -14.08
CA TYR A 42 -3.27 1.27 -13.41
C TYR A 42 -4.56 0.80 -14.12
N ARG A 43 -5.36 1.71 -14.69
CA ARG A 43 -6.60 1.41 -15.42
C ARG A 43 -6.32 0.63 -16.70
N ASP A 44 -5.30 1.03 -17.45
CA ASP A 44 -4.88 0.35 -18.69
C ASP A 44 -4.39 -1.08 -18.39
N SER A 45 -3.69 -1.25 -17.28
CA SER A 45 -3.19 -2.56 -16.82
C SER A 45 -4.34 -3.47 -16.38
N LEU A 46 -5.32 -2.95 -15.62
CA LEU A 46 -6.53 -3.69 -15.24
C LEU A 46 -7.44 -3.99 -16.44
N ALA A 47 -7.47 -3.13 -17.47
CA ALA A 47 -8.17 -3.40 -18.72
C ALA A 47 -7.55 -4.58 -19.48
N GLN A 48 -6.21 -4.70 -19.52
CA GLN A 48 -5.53 -5.86 -20.10
C GLN A 48 -5.90 -7.16 -19.36
N VAL A 49 -6.00 -7.13 -18.03
CA VAL A 49 -6.47 -8.29 -17.23
C VAL A 49 -7.94 -8.63 -17.53
N ARG A 50 -8.80 -7.64 -17.76
CA ARG A 50 -10.19 -7.87 -18.21
C ARG A 50 -10.23 -8.61 -19.55
N HIS A 51 -9.40 -8.19 -20.50
CA HIS A 51 -9.28 -8.86 -21.80
C HIS A 51 -8.77 -10.31 -21.66
N LEU A 52 -7.77 -10.55 -20.80
CA LEU A 52 -7.30 -11.90 -20.47
C LEU A 52 -8.42 -12.80 -19.92
N ILE A 53 -9.22 -12.30 -18.98
CA ILE A 53 -10.38 -13.02 -18.43
C ILE A 53 -11.39 -13.37 -19.54
N SER A 54 -11.74 -12.41 -20.40
CA SER A 54 -12.67 -12.64 -21.53
C SER A 54 -12.13 -13.57 -22.62
N ALA A 55 -10.80 -13.73 -22.72
CA ALA A 55 -10.18 -14.67 -23.65
C ALA A 55 -10.16 -16.11 -23.13
N ILE A 56 -10.24 -16.30 -21.81
CA ILE A 56 -10.12 -17.61 -21.14
C ILE A 56 -11.48 -18.19 -20.77
N PHE A 57 -12.44 -17.35 -20.36
CA PHE A 57 -13.80 -17.76 -20.03
C PHE A 57 -14.79 -17.23 -21.07
N PRO A 58 -15.63 -18.08 -21.69
CA PRO A 58 -16.73 -17.61 -22.53
C PRO A 58 -17.71 -16.73 -21.73
N ASP A 59 -18.31 -15.72 -22.36
CA ASP A 59 -19.22 -14.75 -21.71
C ASP A 59 -20.43 -15.38 -20.97
N SER A 60 -20.75 -16.64 -21.23
CA SER A 60 -21.85 -17.41 -20.61
C SER A 60 -21.39 -18.33 -19.47
N ASP A 61 -20.11 -18.31 -19.09
CA ASP A 61 -19.58 -19.09 -17.98
C ASP A 61 -19.81 -18.37 -16.63
N VAL A 62 -20.11 -19.16 -15.59
CA VAL A 62 -20.14 -18.68 -14.20
C VAL A 62 -18.74 -18.16 -13.81
N GLY A 63 -17.68 -18.80 -14.32
CA GLY A 63 -16.30 -18.35 -14.14
C GLY A 63 -16.06 -16.93 -14.65
N TYR A 64 -16.61 -16.57 -15.83
CA TYR A 64 -16.49 -15.20 -16.35
C TYR A 64 -17.17 -14.18 -15.43
N THR A 65 -18.35 -14.52 -14.90
CA THR A 65 -19.13 -13.65 -14.00
C THR A 65 -18.39 -13.42 -12.68
N ASP A 66 -17.87 -14.49 -12.06
CA ASP A 66 -17.13 -14.42 -10.80
C ASP A 66 -15.83 -13.63 -10.94
N TYR A 67 -15.01 -13.92 -11.96
CA TYR A 67 -13.76 -13.19 -12.20
C TYR A 67 -14.00 -11.73 -12.58
N SER A 68 -15.02 -11.43 -13.38
CA SER A 68 -15.38 -10.04 -13.72
C SER A 68 -15.80 -9.26 -12.47
N GLN A 69 -16.59 -9.87 -11.58
CA GLN A 69 -17.00 -9.23 -10.32
C GLN A 69 -15.79 -8.98 -9.40
N VAL A 70 -14.86 -9.94 -9.28
CA VAL A 70 -13.62 -9.76 -8.51
C VAL A 70 -12.78 -8.60 -9.07
N LEU A 71 -12.66 -8.52 -10.40
CA LEU A 71 -11.91 -7.45 -11.06
C LEU A 71 -12.60 -6.09 -10.93
N ASP A 72 -13.92 -6.00 -11.07
CA ASP A 72 -14.67 -4.75 -10.90
C ASP A 72 -14.53 -4.21 -9.46
N ARG A 73 -14.62 -5.08 -8.44
CA ARG A 73 -14.34 -4.72 -7.04
C ARG A 73 -12.90 -4.24 -6.87
N LEU A 74 -11.94 -4.86 -7.58
CA LEU A 74 -10.53 -4.46 -7.52
C LEU A 74 -10.32 -3.07 -8.15
N CYS A 75 -10.86 -2.84 -9.36
CA CYS A 75 -10.87 -1.53 -10.02
C CYS A 75 -11.44 -0.44 -9.11
N HIS A 76 -12.55 -0.73 -8.41
CA HIS A 76 -13.12 0.21 -7.45
C HIS A 76 -12.17 0.51 -6.28
N CYS A 77 -11.49 -0.49 -5.72
CA CYS A 77 -10.49 -0.26 -4.68
C CYS A 77 -9.32 0.60 -5.18
N TYR A 78 -8.84 0.37 -6.40
CA TYR A 78 -7.83 1.23 -7.04
C TYR A 78 -8.31 2.67 -7.24
N ASP A 79 -9.53 2.87 -7.73
CA ASP A 79 -10.11 4.19 -7.92
C ASP A 79 -10.30 4.95 -6.59
N VAL A 80 -10.60 4.24 -5.50
CA VAL A 80 -10.73 4.81 -4.15
C VAL A 80 -9.38 5.08 -3.49
N VAL A 81 -8.35 4.27 -3.73
CA VAL A 81 -7.01 4.39 -3.11
C VAL A 81 -6.08 5.34 -3.89
N PHE A 82 -6.22 5.41 -5.23
CA PHE A 82 -5.31 6.14 -6.11
C PHE A 82 -6.00 7.18 -7.03
N GLY A 83 -7.33 7.15 -7.17
CA GLY A 83 -8.06 7.93 -8.18
C GLY A 83 -8.12 9.45 -7.98
N GLY A 84 -7.33 10.03 -7.07
CA GLY A 84 -7.09 11.47 -6.91
C GLY A 84 -8.27 12.32 -6.37
N THR A 85 -9.49 11.81 -6.38
CA THR A 85 -10.71 12.55 -5.98
C THR A 85 -11.04 12.45 -4.48
N SER A 86 -10.42 11.52 -3.76
CA SER A 86 -10.55 11.39 -2.30
C SER A 86 -9.32 10.69 -1.73
N GLN A 87 -8.52 11.41 -0.92
CA GLN A 87 -7.57 10.73 -0.03
C GLN A 87 -8.39 10.13 1.12
N LEU A 88 -8.58 8.81 1.11
CA LEU A 88 -9.14 8.12 2.26
C LEU A 88 -8.20 8.30 3.47
N PRO A 89 -8.73 8.56 4.68
CA PRO A 89 -7.92 8.47 5.88
C PRO A 89 -7.41 7.04 6.05
N GLU A 90 -6.23 6.87 6.66
CA GLU A 90 -5.61 5.54 6.84
C GLU A 90 -6.56 4.52 7.48
N SER A 91 -7.40 4.95 8.43
CA SER A 91 -8.41 4.13 9.10
C SER A 91 -9.46 3.51 8.17
N GLN A 92 -9.66 4.07 6.97
CA GLN A 92 -10.58 3.56 5.95
C GLN A 92 -9.86 2.76 4.85
N LEU A 93 -8.54 2.92 4.66
CA LEU A 93 -7.75 2.08 3.75
C LEU A 93 -7.79 0.60 4.16
N TRP A 94 -7.71 0.31 5.47
CA TRP A 94 -7.74 -1.06 5.99
C TRP A 94 -9.05 -1.80 5.64
N PRO A 95 -10.27 -1.32 5.99
CA PRO A 95 -11.51 -1.95 5.56
C PRO A 95 -11.68 -2.02 4.04
N GLN A 96 -11.21 -1.01 3.29
CA GLN A 96 -11.34 -0.99 1.83
C GLN A 96 -10.52 -2.11 1.17
N ILE A 97 -9.24 -2.24 1.55
CA ILE A 97 -8.31 -3.20 0.95
C ILE A 97 -8.67 -4.62 1.41
N PHE A 98 -8.84 -4.86 2.71
CA PHE A 98 -9.22 -6.19 3.20
C PHE A 98 -10.65 -6.58 2.84
N GLY A 99 -11.56 -5.63 2.67
CA GLY A 99 -12.93 -5.88 2.21
C GLY A 99 -13.00 -6.52 0.82
N TRP A 100 -12.06 -6.20 -0.08
CA TRP A 100 -11.91 -6.92 -1.33
C TRP A 100 -11.59 -8.41 -1.08
N LEU A 101 -10.56 -8.68 -0.27
CA LEU A 101 -10.09 -10.05 0.03
C LEU A 101 -11.18 -10.92 0.69
N TYR A 102 -11.97 -10.35 1.61
CA TYR A 102 -13.07 -11.05 2.28
C TYR A 102 -14.34 -11.22 1.42
N THR A 103 -14.40 -10.64 0.22
CA THR A 103 -15.57 -10.74 -0.67
C THR A 103 -15.28 -11.48 -1.98
N LEU A 104 -14.18 -12.23 -2.04
CA LEU A 104 -13.86 -13.12 -3.15
C LEU A 104 -14.81 -14.34 -3.18
N PRO A 105 -15.31 -14.76 -4.36
CA PRO A 105 -16.11 -15.96 -4.50
C PRO A 105 -15.26 -17.23 -4.36
N ASP A 106 -15.88 -18.32 -3.90
CA ASP A 106 -15.21 -19.60 -3.62
C ASP A 106 -14.46 -20.17 -4.83
N LEU A 107 -14.98 -19.96 -6.04
CA LEU A 107 -14.35 -20.39 -7.30
C LEU A 107 -12.99 -19.70 -7.49
N PHE A 108 -12.95 -18.37 -7.38
CA PHE A 108 -11.72 -17.58 -7.49
C PHE A 108 -10.72 -17.94 -6.38
N LEU A 109 -11.21 -18.14 -5.15
CA LEU A 109 -10.35 -18.52 -4.02
C LEU A 109 -9.73 -19.92 -4.23
N SER A 110 -10.52 -20.88 -4.73
CA SER A 110 -10.04 -22.23 -5.10
C SER A 110 -9.00 -22.17 -6.22
N ASP A 111 -9.23 -21.36 -7.25
CA ASP A 111 -8.28 -21.15 -8.35
C ASP A 111 -6.98 -20.49 -7.89
N ALA A 112 -7.05 -19.50 -6.98
CA ALA A 112 -5.88 -18.88 -6.37
C ALA A 112 -5.07 -19.88 -5.53
N GLN A 113 -5.74 -20.74 -4.74
CA GLN A 113 -5.11 -21.83 -3.99
C GLN A 113 -4.45 -22.87 -4.92
N GLN A 114 -5.10 -23.20 -6.04
CA GLN A 114 -4.57 -24.07 -7.10
C GLN A 114 -3.48 -23.39 -7.95
N ARG A 115 -3.16 -22.11 -7.70
CA ARG A 115 -2.18 -21.31 -8.46
C ARG A 115 -2.51 -21.20 -9.95
N ARG A 116 -3.80 -21.09 -10.28
CA ARG A 116 -4.23 -20.83 -11.66
C ARG A 116 -3.65 -19.49 -12.12
N PRO A 117 -3.03 -19.41 -13.32
CA PRO A 117 -2.36 -18.19 -13.77
C PRO A 117 -3.25 -16.94 -13.72
N VAL A 118 -4.51 -17.02 -14.16
CA VAL A 118 -5.45 -15.89 -14.15
C VAL A 118 -5.73 -15.37 -12.74
N ALA A 119 -5.98 -16.27 -11.79
CA ALA A 119 -6.21 -15.90 -10.39
C ALA A 119 -4.97 -15.26 -9.77
N LEU A 120 -3.77 -15.79 -10.07
CA LEU A 120 -2.51 -15.22 -9.63
C LEU A 120 -2.24 -13.83 -10.26
N VAL A 121 -2.57 -13.63 -11.54
CA VAL A 121 -2.49 -12.32 -12.20
C VAL A 121 -3.39 -11.31 -11.48
N VAL A 122 -4.66 -11.63 -11.22
CA VAL A 122 -5.56 -10.73 -10.46
C VAL A 122 -5.04 -10.47 -9.04
N PHE A 123 -4.52 -11.50 -8.36
CA PHE A 123 -3.96 -11.37 -7.01
C PHE A 123 -2.67 -10.53 -6.99
N ALA A 124 -1.89 -10.48 -8.07
CA ALA A 124 -0.74 -9.59 -8.20
C ALA A 124 -1.15 -8.11 -8.08
N PHE A 125 -2.26 -7.71 -8.71
CA PHE A 125 -2.77 -6.35 -8.56
C PHE A 125 -3.22 -6.07 -7.11
N PHE A 126 -3.79 -7.05 -6.40
CA PHE A 126 -4.07 -6.87 -4.97
C PHE A 126 -2.81 -6.58 -4.12
N THR A 127 -1.65 -7.16 -4.46
CA THR A 127 -0.40 -6.88 -3.70
C THR A 127 0.05 -5.41 -3.79
N VAL A 128 -0.26 -4.69 -4.87
CA VAL A 128 0.03 -3.24 -5.00
C VAL A 128 -0.83 -2.41 -4.05
N LEU A 129 -2.11 -2.76 -3.90
CA LEU A 129 -2.98 -2.13 -2.89
C LEU A 129 -2.45 -2.42 -1.49
N LEU A 130 -2.04 -3.66 -1.23
CA LEU A 130 -1.52 -4.05 0.08
C LEU A 130 -0.18 -3.37 0.43
N LYS A 131 0.64 -3.00 -0.55
CA LYS A 131 1.86 -2.20 -0.34
C LYS A 131 1.57 -0.81 0.26
N ARG A 132 0.33 -0.30 0.17
CA ARG A 132 -0.12 0.91 0.90
C ARG A 132 -0.21 0.72 2.41
N LEU A 133 -0.27 -0.53 2.89
CA LEU A 133 -0.38 -0.89 4.30
C LEU A 133 0.95 -1.41 4.89
N ASP A 134 2.02 -1.39 4.09
CA ASP A 134 3.40 -1.78 4.43
C ASP A 134 4.05 -1.06 5.64
N PRO A 135 3.64 0.18 6.00
CA PRO A 135 4.08 0.79 7.27
C PRO A 135 3.73 -0.06 8.51
N ALA A 136 2.69 -0.90 8.45
CA ALA A 136 2.35 -1.81 9.54
C ALA A 136 3.32 -3.00 9.63
N TRP A 137 3.83 -3.24 10.84
CA TRP A 137 4.88 -4.22 11.13
C TRP A 137 4.63 -5.65 10.62
N PHE A 138 3.36 -6.07 10.47
CA PHE A 138 2.98 -7.41 10.01
C PHE A 138 2.72 -7.50 8.50
N ILE A 139 2.57 -6.36 7.81
CA ILE A 139 2.49 -6.29 6.34
C ILE A 139 3.86 -6.01 5.74
N ARG A 140 4.76 -5.35 6.48
CA ARG A 140 6.11 -4.96 6.02
C ARG A 140 6.83 -6.08 5.27
N GLY A 141 7.08 -5.87 3.97
CA GLY A 141 7.79 -6.79 3.08
C GLY A 141 6.96 -7.99 2.57
N TRP A 142 5.73 -8.16 3.05
CA TRP A 142 4.82 -9.22 2.61
C TRP A 142 4.36 -9.05 1.14
N PRO A 143 4.00 -7.84 0.66
CA PRO A 143 3.69 -7.60 -0.75
C PRO A 143 4.81 -8.07 -1.69
N GLU A 144 6.07 -7.77 -1.35
CA GLU A 144 7.29 -8.14 -2.08
C GLU A 144 7.47 -9.66 -2.11
N HIS A 145 7.31 -10.34 -0.99
CA HIS A 145 7.39 -11.80 -0.94
C HIS A 145 6.28 -12.46 -1.77
N VAL A 146 5.06 -11.93 -1.73
CA VAL A 146 3.92 -12.48 -2.47
C VAL A 146 4.05 -12.22 -3.97
N ILE A 147 4.39 -11.02 -4.42
CA ILE A 147 4.55 -10.74 -5.86
C ILE A 147 5.69 -11.54 -6.48
N ASN A 148 6.81 -11.70 -5.76
CA ASN A 148 7.90 -12.57 -6.20
C ASN A 148 7.48 -14.05 -6.27
N SER A 149 6.65 -14.52 -5.32
CA SER A 149 6.07 -15.86 -5.37
C SER A 149 5.17 -16.04 -6.59
N ILE A 150 4.28 -15.08 -6.86
CA ILE A 150 3.40 -15.08 -8.03
C ILE A 150 4.22 -15.15 -9.32
N TYR A 151 5.16 -14.22 -9.52
CA TYR A 151 5.99 -14.14 -10.72
C TYR A 151 6.72 -15.45 -11.03
N ASN A 152 7.25 -16.11 -9.99
CA ASN A 152 7.93 -17.40 -10.11
C ASN A 152 6.99 -18.59 -10.39
N ASN A 153 5.70 -18.52 -10.04
CA ASN A 153 4.70 -19.55 -10.34
C ASN A 153 4.00 -19.34 -11.70
N LEU A 154 4.15 -18.17 -12.33
CA LEU A 154 3.61 -17.87 -13.67
C LEU A 154 4.57 -18.31 -14.78
N ASP A 155 3.99 -18.75 -15.91
CA ASP A 155 4.65 -18.93 -17.20
C ASP A 155 4.91 -17.58 -17.90
N GLU A 156 5.73 -17.61 -18.96
CA GLU A 156 6.20 -16.43 -19.67
C GLU A 156 5.07 -15.53 -20.21
N HIS A 157 3.99 -16.11 -20.73
CA HIS A 157 2.86 -15.35 -21.27
C HIS A 157 2.11 -14.58 -20.17
N HIS A 158 1.86 -15.21 -19.02
CA HIS A 158 1.16 -14.55 -17.92
C HIS A 158 2.03 -13.53 -17.15
N ARG A 159 3.37 -13.60 -17.28
CA ARG A 159 4.30 -12.64 -16.67
C ARG A 159 4.16 -11.23 -17.22
N GLU A 160 3.79 -11.08 -18.49
CA GLU A 160 3.56 -9.78 -19.12
C GLU A 160 2.48 -8.97 -18.36
N TYR A 161 1.40 -9.64 -17.96
CA TYR A 161 0.29 -9.02 -17.22
C TYR A 161 0.63 -8.62 -15.78
N VAL A 162 1.64 -9.25 -15.15
CA VAL A 162 2.09 -8.90 -13.78
C VAL A 162 3.33 -8.00 -13.75
N GLN A 163 3.88 -7.62 -14.90
CA GLN A 163 5.01 -6.69 -14.95
C GLN A 163 4.67 -5.36 -14.26
N TRP A 164 3.50 -4.77 -14.55
CA TRP A 164 3.10 -3.51 -13.93
C TRP A 164 3.01 -3.60 -12.39
N PRO A 165 2.31 -4.60 -11.78
CA PRO A 165 2.36 -4.83 -10.34
C PRO A 165 3.77 -4.96 -9.74
N VAL A 166 4.67 -5.72 -10.39
CA VAL A 166 6.07 -5.88 -9.96
C VAL A 166 6.79 -4.53 -9.91
N GLU A 167 6.67 -3.74 -10.99
CA GLU A 167 7.30 -2.42 -11.04
C GLU A 167 6.74 -1.45 -10.00
N GLN A 168 5.42 -1.46 -9.74
CA GLN A 168 4.84 -0.60 -8.70
C GLN A 168 5.34 -0.98 -7.31
N ILE A 169 5.47 -2.27 -6.99
CA ILE A 169 5.99 -2.70 -5.69
C ILE A 169 7.46 -2.31 -5.53
N GLY A 170 8.27 -2.37 -6.59
CA GLY A 170 9.62 -1.80 -6.59
C GLY A 170 9.60 -0.30 -6.27
N ARG A 171 8.90 0.50 -7.09
CA ARG A 171 8.78 1.97 -6.93
C ARG A 171 8.31 2.38 -5.53
N LEU A 172 7.27 1.72 -5.00
CA LEU A 172 6.71 1.99 -3.68
C LEU A 172 7.61 1.54 -2.52
N SER A 173 8.58 0.65 -2.77
CA SER A 173 9.59 0.27 -1.79
C SER A 173 10.74 1.27 -1.78
N ASP A 174 11.19 1.71 -2.95
CA ASP A 174 12.26 2.70 -3.10
C ASP A 174 11.84 4.10 -2.61
N SER A 175 10.54 4.42 -2.66
CA SER A 175 9.99 5.71 -2.20
C SER A 175 9.83 5.83 -0.69
N LEU A 176 10.00 4.74 0.08
CA LEU A 176 9.98 4.78 1.54
C LEU A 176 11.38 5.18 2.05
N PRO A 177 11.61 6.42 2.53
CA PRO A 177 12.87 6.73 3.19
C PRO A 177 13.00 5.83 4.42
N LEU A 178 14.05 5.02 4.46
CA LEU A 178 14.39 4.14 5.58
C LEU A 178 14.80 4.98 6.80
N SER A 179 13.83 5.65 7.43
CA SER A 179 13.94 6.35 8.70
C SER A 179 14.05 5.34 9.85
N ARG A 180 15.23 4.73 9.92
CA ARG A 180 16.02 4.62 11.16
C ARG A 180 15.18 4.53 12.45
N ILE A 181 14.52 3.39 12.64
CA ILE A 181 14.10 2.94 13.96
C ILE A 181 14.79 1.60 14.17
N ASP A 182 15.98 1.67 14.77
CA ASP A 182 16.49 0.56 15.57
C ASP A 182 15.44 0.25 16.64
N ALA A 183 14.93 -0.99 16.65
CA ALA A 183 14.19 -1.53 17.77
C ALA A 183 15.20 -2.05 18.82
N PRO A 184 14.90 -1.95 20.12
CA PRO A 184 15.87 -2.12 21.22
C PRO A 184 16.38 -3.56 21.43
#